data_AF-A0A2A7AXJ5-F1
#
_entry.id   AF-A0A2A7AXJ5-F1
#
_cell.length_a   1.000
_cell.length_b   1.000
_cell.length_c   1.000
_cell.angle_alpha   90.00
_cell.angle_beta   90.00
_cell.angle_gamma   90.00
#
_symmetry.space_group_name_H-M   'P 1'
#
loop_
_entity.id
_entity.type
_entity.pdbx_description
1 polymer ?
#
loop_
_entity_poly.entity_id
_entity_poly.type
_entity_poly.pdbx_seq_one_letter_code
_entity_poly.pdbx_strand_id
1 'polypeptide(L)'
;MMIDTPCTRSQCPEMPKVSLDQAVVDLMESIALQETALSHILCAESRKMQKAMDLDGLDLCKLLEVNDSATNMVHAVANLELVLKDKLEFISNNLYVPGDSSCPSPAQ
;
A
#
# COMPACT_ATOMS: atom_id res chain seq x y z
N MET A 1 -16.25 8.99 -33.75
CA MET A 1 -15.90 10.38 -33.44
C MET A 1 -15.19 10.37 -32.10
N MET A 2 -13.90 10.64 -32.11
CA MET A 2 -13.06 10.73 -30.91
C MET A 2 -13.30 12.12 -30.31
N ILE A 3 -13.79 12.17 -29.08
CA ILE A 3 -14.06 13.45 -28.40
C ILE A 3 -12.75 13.87 -27.75
N ASP A 4 -11.86 14.50 -28.51
CA ASP A 4 -10.72 15.23 -27.96
C ASP A 4 -11.24 16.50 -27.28
N THR A 5 -11.70 16.36 -26.04
CA THR A 5 -12.02 17.52 -25.20
C THR A 5 -10.70 18.07 -24.66
N PRO A 6 -10.28 19.31 -25.03
CA PRO A 6 -9.09 19.91 -24.47
C PRO A 6 -9.32 20.17 -22.99
N CYS A 7 -8.58 19.46 -22.14
CA CYS A 7 -8.60 19.65 -20.69
C CYS A 7 -8.03 21.04 -20.39
N THR A 8 -8.92 22.04 -20.24
CA THR A 8 -8.52 23.39 -19.82
C THR A 8 -8.16 23.34 -18.35
N ARG A 9 -6.93 23.78 -18.01
CA ARG A 9 -6.32 23.74 -16.67
C ARG A 9 -7.15 24.40 -15.56
N SER A 10 -8.19 25.16 -15.92
CA SER A 10 -9.08 25.93 -15.03
C SER A 10 -10.26 25.13 -14.46
N GLN A 11 -10.48 23.88 -14.88
CA GLN A 11 -11.59 23.03 -14.39
C GLN A 11 -11.15 21.91 -13.45
N CYS A 12 -9.85 21.81 -13.15
CA CYS A 12 -9.37 20.88 -12.13
C CYS A 12 -9.67 21.46 -10.73
N PRO A 13 -10.25 20.66 -9.81
CA PRO A 13 -10.41 21.07 -8.43
C PRO A 13 -9.09 21.58 -7.86
N GLU A 14 -9.11 22.75 -7.21
CA GLU A 14 -7.93 23.24 -6.50
C GLU A 14 -7.59 22.26 -5.37
N MET A 15 -6.33 21.85 -5.26
CA MET A 15 -5.95 20.95 -4.17
C MET A 15 -6.12 21.66 -2.83
N PRO A 16 -6.64 20.95 -1.81
CA PRO A 16 -6.67 21.48 -0.45
C PRO A 16 -5.29 21.91 0.01
N LYS A 17 -5.18 23.09 0.62
CA LYS A 17 -3.95 23.52 1.29
C LYS A 17 -3.86 22.79 2.62
N VAL A 18 -2.91 21.88 2.74
CA VAL A 18 -2.58 21.16 3.98
C VAL A 18 -1.25 21.64 4.54
N SER A 19 -1.07 21.58 5.87
CA SER A 19 0.23 21.82 6.48
C SER A 19 1.20 20.68 6.15
N LEU A 20 2.51 20.91 6.32
CA LEU A 20 3.50 19.87 6.15
C LEU A 20 3.25 18.69 7.12
N ASP A 21 2.95 18.98 8.39
CA ASP A 21 2.67 17.94 9.40
C ASP A 21 1.46 17.09 9.02
N GLN A 22 0.37 17.71 8.55
CA GLN A 22 -0.81 16.96 8.11
C GLN A 22 -0.49 16.13 6.87
N ALA A 23 0.27 16.68 5.93
CA ALA A 23 0.68 15.93 4.74
C ALA A 23 1.53 14.69 5.11
N VAL A 24 2.43 14.79 6.09
CA VAL A 24 3.21 13.64 6.57
C VAL A 24 2.31 12.59 7.21
N VAL A 25 1.35 12.98 8.05
CA VAL A 25 0.36 12.08 8.64
C VAL A 25 -0.46 11.38 7.56
N ASP A 26 -1.03 12.14 6.62
CA ASP A 26 -1.85 11.60 5.53
C ASP A 26 -1.05 10.61 4.68
N LEU A 27 0.22 10.89 4.42
CA LEU A 27 1.11 9.98 3.69
C LEU A 27 1.39 8.69 4.48
N MET A 28 1.68 8.79 5.78
CA MET A 28 1.89 7.61 6.64
C MET A 28 0.62 6.75 6.74
N GLU A 29 -0.55 7.38 6.90
CA GLU A 29 -1.84 6.69 6.88
C GLU A 29 -2.09 6.01 5.53
N SER A 30 -1.78 6.68 4.41
CA SER A 30 -1.94 6.09 3.08
C SER A 30 -1.08 4.82 2.90
N ILE A 31 0.11 4.78 3.50
CA ILE A 31 1.00 3.61 3.45
C ILE A 31 0.45 2.51 4.34
N ALA A 32 0.00 2.83 5.56
CA ALA A 32 -0.61 1.85 6.47
C ALA A 32 -1.88 1.21 5.85
N LEU A 33 -2.67 1.98 5.10
CA LEU A 33 -3.81 1.45 4.35
C LEU A 33 -3.38 0.51 3.22
N GLN A 34 -2.30 0.84 2.50
CA GLN A 34 -1.73 -0.04 1.46
C GLN A 34 -1.19 -1.35 2.08
N GLU A 35 -0.45 -1.26 3.19
CA GLU A 35 0.05 -2.41 3.96
C GLU A 35 -1.11 -3.35 4.36
N THR A 36 -2.17 -2.77 4.91
CA THR A 36 -3.38 -3.52 5.30
C THR A 36 -4.04 -4.20 4.09
N ALA A 37 -4.10 -3.52 2.95
CA ALA A 37 -4.64 -4.08 1.72
C ALA A 37 -3.78 -5.27 1.20
N LEU A 38 -2.45 -5.16 1.26
CA LEU A 38 -1.55 -6.26 0.90
C LEU A 38 -1.74 -7.48 1.81
N SER A 39 -1.88 -7.28 3.12
CA SER A 39 -2.20 -8.34 4.07
C SER A 39 -3.53 -9.05 3.74
N HIS A 40 -4.56 -8.29 3.37
CA HIS A 40 -5.84 -8.86 2.94
C HIS A 40 -5.73 -9.69 1.66
N ILE A 41 -4.88 -9.29 0.70
CA ILE A 41 -4.59 -10.08 -0.49
C ILE A 41 -3.96 -11.42 -0.09
N LEU A 42 -2.92 -11.41 0.73
CA LEU A 42 -2.27 -12.64 1.21
C LEU A 42 -3.23 -13.56 1.97
N CYS A 43 -4.13 -12.99 2.76
CA CYS A 43 -5.18 -13.72 3.44
C CYS A 43 -6.17 -14.36 2.45
N ALA A 44 -6.54 -13.66 1.38
CA ALA A 44 -7.39 -14.20 0.32
C ALA A 44 -6.71 -15.36 -0.42
N GLU A 45 -5.42 -15.22 -0.73
CA GLU A 45 -4.60 -16.26 -1.35
C GLU A 45 -4.46 -17.50 -0.47
N SER A 46 -4.27 -17.30 0.85
CA SER A 46 -4.25 -18.39 1.83
C SER A 46 -5.58 -19.15 1.87
N ARG A 47 -6.71 -18.41 1.87
CA ARG A 47 -8.06 -19.04 1.83
C ARG A 47 -8.32 -19.76 0.52
N LYS A 48 -7.82 -19.25 -0.61
CA LYS A 48 -7.91 -19.91 -1.93
C LYS A 48 -7.18 -21.26 -1.90
N MET A 49 -5.95 -21.29 -1.37
CA MET A 49 -5.17 -22.52 -1.19
C MET A 49 -5.87 -23.52 -0.26
N GLN A 50 -6.34 -23.06 0.91
CA GLN A 50 -7.08 -23.92 1.85
C GLN A 50 -8.30 -24.55 1.18
N LYS A 51 -9.09 -23.76 0.45
CA LYS A 51 -10.28 -24.27 -0.23
C LYS A 51 -9.95 -25.27 -1.33
N ALA A 52 -8.85 -25.08 -2.05
CA ALA A 52 -8.38 -26.03 -3.06
C ALA A 52 -7.93 -27.36 -2.43
N MET A 53 -7.25 -27.30 -1.28
CA MET A 53 -6.83 -28.50 -0.54
C MET A 53 -8.01 -29.29 0.04
N ASP A 54 -9.08 -28.59 0.44
CA ASP A 54 -10.29 -29.20 1.01
C ASP A 54 -11.30 -29.66 -0.06
N LEU A 55 -10.97 -29.51 -1.36
CA LEU A 55 -11.89 -29.84 -2.44
C LEU A 55 -11.75 -31.31 -2.85
N ASP A 56 -12.74 -32.12 -2.51
CA ASP A 56 -12.82 -33.53 -2.90
C ASP A 56 -12.75 -33.70 -4.42
N GLY A 57 -11.89 -34.61 -4.88
CA GLY A 57 -11.76 -34.95 -6.30
C GLY A 57 -11.00 -33.91 -7.14
N LEU A 58 -10.34 -32.93 -6.52
CA LEU A 58 -9.42 -32.05 -7.23
C LEU A 58 -8.18 -32.82 -7.70
N ASP A 59 -7.87 -32.75 -8.99
CA ASP A 59 -6.64 -33.34 -9.52
C ASP A 59 -5.40 -32.49 -9.18
N LEU A 60 -4.24 -33.15 -9.14
CA LEU A 60 -2.99 -32.50 -8.79
C LEU A 60 -2.63 -31.35 -9.74
N CYS A 61 -2.95 -31.44 -11.03
CA CYS A 61 -2.63 -30.40 -12.00
C CYS A 61 -3.37 -29.10 -11.67
N LYS A 62 -4.67 -29.17 -11.39
CA LYS A 62 -5.46 -28.00 -10.98
C LYS A 62 -5.02 -27.45 -9.63
N LEU A 63 -4.62 -28.31 -8.69
CA LEU A 63 -4.08 -27.85 -7.41
C LEU A 63 -2.78 -27.07 -7.61
N LEU A 64 -1.89 -27.54 -8.49
CA LEU A 64 -0.66 -26.82 -8.85
C LEU A 64 -0.96 -25.51 -9.58
N GLU A 65 -1.94 -25.47 -10.47
CA GLU A 65 -2.38 -24.21 -11.11
C GLU A 65 -2.86 -23.16 -10.08
N VAL A 66 -3.61 -23.59 -9.07
CA VAL A 66 -4.03 -22.71 -7.97
C VAL A 66 -2.82 -22.24 -7.14
N ASN A 67 -1.86 -23.13 -6.90
CA ASN A 67 -0.63 -22.79 -6.17
C ASN A 67 0.28 -21.82 -6.94
N ASP A 68 0.44 -22.00 -8.24
CA ASP A 68 1.19 -21.08 -9.11
C ASP A 68 0.55 -19.70 -9.10
N SER A 69 -0.78 -19.65 -9.18
CA SER A 69 -1.54 -18.39 -9.05
C SER A 69 -1.28 -17.71 -7.70
N ALA A 70 -1.29 -18.46 -6.59
CA ALA A 70 -1.01 -17.91 -5.26
C ALA A 70 0.45 -17.44 -5.12
N THR A 71 1.40 -18.21 -5.63
CA THR A 71 2.83 -17.88 -5.63
C THR A 71 3.09 -16.58 -6.41
N ASN A 72 2.47 -16.42 -7.57
CA ASN A 72 2.57 -15.18 -8.36
C ASN A 72 2.04 -13.96 -7.59
N MET A 73 0.94 -14.12 -6.86
CA MET A 73 0.41 -13.05 -6.02
C MET A 73 1.33 -12.72 -4.83
N VAL A 74 1.93 -13.73 -4.18
CA VAL A 74 2.93 -13.50 -3.11
C VAL A 74 4.13 -12.71 -3.64
N HIS A 75 4.62 -13.04 -4.84
CA HIS A 75 5.69 -12.28 -5.48
C HIS A 75 5.29 -10.83 -5.79
N ALA A 76 4.07 -10.62 -6.32
CA ALA A 76 3.57 -9.28 -6.59
C ALA A 76 3.43 -8.45 -5.30
N VAL A 77 2.92 -9.05 -4.23
CA VAL A 77 2.80 -8.41 -2.91
C VAL A 77 4.18 -8.04 -2.35
N ALA A 78 5.17 -8.94 -2.43
CA ALA A 78 6.53 -8.65 -1.96
C ALA A 78 7.18 -7.47 -2.71
N ASN A 79 6.92 -7.32 -4.00
CA ASN A 79 7.41 -6.17 -4.76
C ASN A 79 6.71 -4.87 -4.34
N LEU A 80 5.40 -4.91 -4.06
CA LEU A 80 4.67 -3.76 -3.55
C LEU A 80 5.13 -3.37 -2.14
N GLU A 81 5.46 -4.36 -1.30
CA GLU A 81 6.02 -4.15 0.03
C GLU A 81 7.33 -3.36 -0.01
N LEU A 82 8.22 -3.69 -0.94
CA LEU A 82 9.44 -2.92 -1.16
C LEU A 82 9.14 -1.46 -1.55
N VAL A 83 8.13 -1.24 -2.38
CA VAL A 83 7.69 0.12 -2.74
C VAL A 83 7.13 0.87 -1.54
N LEU A 84 6.37 0.22 -0.65
CA LEU A 84 5.87 0.84 0.58
C LEU A 84 7.00 1.21 1.53
N LYS A 85 8.00 0.34 1.67
CA LYS A 85 9.23 0.62 2.41
C LYS A 85 9.95 1.83 1.85
N ASP A 86 10.17 1.91 0.54
CA ASP A 86 10.84 3.03 -0.11
C ASP A 86 10.08 4.36 0.11
N LYS A 87 8.74 4.31 0.08
CA LYS A 87 7.89 5.48 0.41
C LYS A 87 8.07 5.92 1.86
N LEU A 88 8.10 4.99 2.83
CA LEU A 88 8.34 5.31 4.24
C LEU A 88 9.73 5.91 4.44
N GLU A 89 10.75 5.33 3.81
CA GLU A 89 12.11 5.83 3.87
C GLU A 89 12.22 7.25 3.28
N PHE A 90 11.52 7.53 2.17
CA PHE A 90 11.46 8.87 1.61
C PHE A 90 10.87 9.89 2.60
N ILE A 91 9.74 9.56 3.23
CA ILE A 91 9.10 10.44 4.22
C ILE A 91 10.04 10.68 5.41
N SER A 92 10.63 9.61 5.94
CA SER A 92 11.55 9.68 7.09
C SER A 92 12.80 10.51 6.80
N ASN A 93 13.37 10.41 5.60
CA ASN A 93 14.64 11.05 5.28
C ASN A 93 14.49 12.49 4.78
N ASN A 94 13.33 12.86 4.22
CA ASN A 94 13.16 14.15 3.52
C ASN A 94 12.10 15.05 4.15
N LEU A 95 11.13 14.51 4.87
CA LEU A 95 9.97 15.27 5.36
C LEU A 95 9.89 15.31 6.88
N TYR A 96 10.44 14.29 7.56
CA TYR A 96 10.51 14.28 9.01
C TYR A 96 11.71 15.11 9.50
N VAL A 97 11.45 16.35 9.90
CA VAL A 97 12.39 17.12 10.72
C VAL A 97 12.17 16.67 12.15
N PRO A 98 13.13 16.04 12.85
CA PRO A 98 12.99 15.82 14.27
C PRO A 98 12.80 17.19 14.90
N GLY A 99 11.61 17.45 15.43
CA GLY A 99 11.32 18.70 16.11
C GLY A 99 12.43 18.98 17.09
N ASP A 100 12.97 20.20 17.03
CA ASP A 100 13.85 20.75 18.05
C ASP A 100 13.24 20.37 19.40
N SER A 101 13.97 19.53 20.13
CA SER A 101 13.61 19.06 21.46
C SER A 101 13.68 20.23 22.44
N SER A 102 12.73 21.16 22.31
CA SER A 102 12.34 22.08 23.37
C SER A 102 11.17 21.47 24.16
N CYS A 103 11.32 20.18 24.51
CA CYS A 103 10.71 19.72 25.75
C CYS A 103 11.45 20.44 26.88
N PRO A 104 10.80 21.28 27.70
CA PRO A 104 11.48 21.82 28.87
C PRO A 104 11.84 20.65 29.78
N SER A 105 13.13 20.45 30.03
CA SER A 105 13.58 19.55 31.09
C SER A 105 12.84 19.90 32.39
N PRO A 106 12.36 18.92 33.18
CA PRO A 106 11.79 19.20 34.48
C PRO A 106 12.82 19.98 35.30
N ALA A 107 12.41 21.14 35.83
CA ALA A 107 13.24 21.97 36.68
C ALA A 107 13.82 21.11 37.82
N GLN A 108 15.14 21.19 38.01
CA GLN A 108 15.82 20.68 39.19
C GLN A 108 15.44 21.50 40.43
#